data_AF-A0A7L8W7Y6-F1
#
_entry.id   AF-A0A7L8W7Y6-F1
#
_cell.length_a   1.000
_cell.length_b   1.000
_cell.length_c   1.000
_cell.angle_alpha   90.00
_cell.angle_beta   90.00
_cell.angle_gamma   90.00
#
_symmetry.space_group_name_H-M   'P 1'
#
loop_
_entity.id
_entity.type
_entity.pdbx_description
1 polymer ?
#
loop_
_entity_poly.entity_id
_entity_poly.type
_entity_poly.pdbx_seq_one_letter_code
_entity_poly.pdbx_strand_id
1 'polypeptide(L)'
;MVSSSEKTVNGQTLASMISQNPEWVEIIAKLLKIKADMIVNGAITADKLNVEKLSALTSNLGKVKSGEIINEYRTSGTYGEIKIGENIKITNHNTAGARSHIPKEEIMMLPNGFLMNAYDAADRLTYTMRISPEVIEFQKINNTQAQGGTGSWSLGYSNSYSLLSIDAVLQKTRLQATSSLMWGIGATFVRIGNLVTISVTRDIKNIADVAENARARERIPDGFKPISQVHLILVGNDHATIDATCIVHLEPDGTINYTNNKSGSRVWTGTVTYTTVDDFPIVGNVPNGKLI
;
A
#
# COMPACT_ATOMS: atom_id res chain seq x y z
N MET A 1 12.49 -45.99 30.93
CA MET A 1 12.38 -45.81 32.39
C MET A 1 13.45 -44.81 32.80
N VAL A 2 13.05 -43.64 33.29
CA VAL A 2 13.99 -42.66 33.83
C VAL A 2 14.28 -43.07 35.27
N SER A 3 15.50 -43.52 35.56
CA SER A 3 15.93 -43.80 36.92
C SER A 3 16.11 -42.48 37.67
N SER A 4 15.22 -42.18 38.61
CA SER A 4 15.44 -41.14 39.61
C SER A 4 16.65 -41.55 40.45
N SER A 5 17.80 -40.91 40.23
CA SER A 5 18.90 -40.98 41.19
C SER A 5 18.58 -40.04 42.35
N GLU A 6 17.83 -40.54 43.32
CA GLU A 6 17.86 -39.98 44.67
C GLU A 6 19.32 -40.01 45.13
N LYS A 7 19.93 -38.84 45.43
CA LYS A 7 21.18 -38.84 46.18
C LYS A 7 20.85 -39.10 47.64
N THR A 8 20.65 -40.36 47.99
CA THR A 8 20.50 -40.79 49.38
C THR A 8 21.87 -40.72 50.03
N VAL A 9 22.15 -39.64 50.77
CA VAL A 9 23.36 -39.55 51.61
C VAL A 9 23.11 -40.41 52.84
N ASN A 10 23.64 -41.63 52.83
CA ASN A 10 23.57 -42.53 53.98
C ASN A 10 24.56 -42.09 55.08
N GLY A 11 24.40 -42.65 56.29
CA GLY A 11 25.23 -42.31 57.45
C GLY A 11 26.73 -42.47 57.19
N GLN A 12 27.13 -43.44 56.36
CA GLN A 12 28.52 -43.68 55.98
C GLN A 12 29.11 -42.55 55.12
N THR A 13 28.34 -42.07 54.14
CA THR A 13 28.73 -40.95 53.28
C THR A 13 28.80 -39.64 54.06
N LEU A 14 27.97 -39.46 55.09
CA LEU A 14 28.03 -38.29 55.97
C LEU A 14 29.21 -38.38 56.96
N ALA A 15 29.44 -39.56 57.55
CA ALA A 15 30.55 -39.83 58.47
C ALA A 15 31.92 -39.69 57.80
N SER A 16 32.05 -40.13 56.55
CA SER A 16 33.31 -40.03 55.79
C SER A 16 33.72 -38.60 55.44
N MET A 17 32.79 -37.64 55.48
CA MET A 17 33.11 -36.22 55.27
C MET A 17 33.83 -35.58 56.47
N ILE A 18 33.77 -36.21 57.65
CA ILE A 18 34.32 -35.64 58.90
C ILE A 18 35.31 -36.56 59.63
N SER A 19 35.51 -37.81 59.15
CA SER A 19 36.50 -38.75 59.68
C SER A 19 37.10 -39.62 58.58
N GLN A 20 38.41 -39.91 58.68
CA GLN A 20 39.10 -40.83 57.78
C GLN A 20 38.59 -42.28 57.91
N ASN A 21 38.10 -42.65 59.10
CA ASN A 21 37.48 -43.95 59.37
C ASN A 21 36.00 -43.70 59.73
N PRO A 22 35.06 -43.89 58.79
CA PRO A 22 33.65 -43.55 59.00
C PRO A 22 32.97 -44.43 60.07
N GLU A 23 33.43 -45.67 60.21
CA GLU A 23 32.98 -46.63 61.23
C GLU A 23 33.22 -46.14 62.67
N TRP A 24 34.11 -45.16 62.87
CA TRP A 24 34.41 -44.57 64.18
C TRP A 24 33.51 -43.38 64.52
N VAL A 25 32.65 -42.97 63.59
CA VAL A 25 31.76 -41.83 63.76
C VAL A 25 30.36 -42.33 64.04
N GLU A 26 29.97 -42.27 65.31
CA GLU A 26 28.58 -42.40 65.70
C GLU A 26 27.89 -41.05 65.59
N ILE A 27 27.07 -40.85 64.56
CA ILE A 27 26.27 -39.63 64.41
C ILE A 27 25.02 -39.75 65.31
N ILE A 28 25.17 -39.40 66.58
CA ILE A 28 24.07 -39.33 67.56
C ILE A 28 23.66 -37.86 67.72
N ALA A 29 23.00 -37.31 66.71
CA ALA A 29 22.57 -35.91 66.72
C ALA A 29 21.12 -35.80 67.23
N LYS A 30 20.88 -34.96 68.24
CA LYS A 30 19.52 -34.58 68.65
C LYS A 30 18.79 -33.76 67.56
N LEU A 31 19.55 -33.04 66.73
CA LEU A 31 19.06 -32.31 65.55
C LEU A 31 20.22 -32.08 64.55
N LEU A 32 20.04 -32.45 63.28
CA LEU A 32 20.91 -32.05 62.17
C LEU A 32 20.19 -30.96 61.38
N LYS A 33 20.65 -29.70 61.47
CA LYS A 33 19.99 -28.56 60.84
C LYS A 33 20.83 -27.98 59.72
N ILE A 34 20.40 -28.20 58.49
CA ILE A 34 21.00 -27.57 57.31
C ILE A 34 20.28 -26.23 57.12
N LYS A 35 21.03 -25.14 57.29
CA LYS A 35 20.47 -23.77 57.27
C LYS A 35 20.53 -23.11 55.89
N ALA A 36 21.02 -23.82 54.88
CA ALA A 36 21.20 -23.34 53.51
C ALA A 36 20.39 -24.21 52.52
N ASP A 37 20.18 -23.69 51.31
CA ASP A 37 19.42 -24.38 50.26
C ASP A 37 20.22 -25.56 49.68
N MET A 38 19.69 -26.78 49.85
CA MET A 38 20.22 -27.96 49.17
C MET A 38 19.46 -28.20 47.87
N ILE A 39 20.12 -28.07 46.73
CA ILE A 39 19.58 -28.48 45.43
C ILE A 39 20.20 -29.81 45.04
N VAL A 40 19.38 -30.88 45.04
CA VAL A 40 19.79 -32.23 44.68
C VAL A 40 18.90 -32.72 43.54
N ASN A 41 19.43 -32.77 42.31
CA ASN A 41 18.85 -33.41 41.13
C ASN A 41 17.34 -33.16 40.85
N GLY A 42 16.73 -32.11 41.42
CA GLY A 42 15.29 -31.85 41.37
C GLY A 42 14.98 -30.56 40.63
N ALA A 43 13.85 -30.54 39.92
CA ALA A 43 13.29 -29.31 39.36
C ALA A 43 13.21 -28.23 40.45
N ILE A 44 13.73 -27.04 40.17
CA ILE A 44 13.53 -25.91 41.05
C ILE A 44 12.08 -25.44 40.84
N THR A 45 11.24 -25.59 41.86
CA THR A 45 9.88 -25.06 41.85
C THR A 45 9.92 -23.55 42.08
N ALA A 46 9.02 -22.80 41.43
CA ALA A 46 9.09 -21.33 41.35
C ALA A 46 9.05 -20.62 42.72
N ASP A 47 8.43 -21.23 43.73
CA ASP A 47 8.40 -20.79 45.12
C ASP A 47 9.79 -20.78 45.80
N LYS A 48 10.76 -21.50 45.22
CA LYS A 48 12.15 -21.60 45.70
C LYS A 48 13.15 -20.82 44.84
N LEU A 49 12.69 -20.16 43.77
CA LEU A 49 13.53 -19.40 42.85
C LEU A 49 13.18 -17.90 42.91
N ASN A 50 13.38 -17.26 44.05
CA ASN A 50 13.36 -15.78 44.12
C ASN A 50 14.68 -15.22 43.60
N VAL A 51 14.93 -15.39 42.29
CA VAL A 51 16.11 -14.86 41.61
C VAL A 51 15.82 -13.46 41.09
N GLU A 52 16.52 -12.46 41.60
CA GLU A 52 16.43 -11.08 41.09
C GLU A 52 16.88 -11.01 39.61
N LYS A 53 17.87 -11.82 39.23
CA LYS A 53 18.35 -11.98 37.85
C LYS A 53 18.76 -13.43 37.61
N LEU A 54 18.26 -14.03 36.53
CA LEU A 54 18.75 -15.30 36.00
C LEU A 54 19.54 -15.05 34.72
N SER A 55 20.87 -15.02 34.78
CA SER A 55 21.73 -14.86 33.59
C SER A 55 22.03 -16.22 32.95
N ALA A 56 21.28 -16.56 31.93
CA ALA A 56 21.44 -17.76 31.11
C ALA A 56 22.46 -17.52 29.96
N LEU A 57 23.70 -17.11 30.25
CA LEU A 57 24.67 -16.66 29.22
C LEU A 57 24.92 -17.72 28.12
N THR A 58 24.81 -19.01 28.45
CA THR A 58 25.00 -20.13 27.52
C THR A 58 24.02 -21.29 27.73
N SER A 59 22.97 -21.12 28.56
CA SER A 59 22.08 -22.24 28.89
C SER A 59 20.92 -22.35 27.89
N ASN A 60 20.77 -23.50 27.26
CA ASN A 60 19.54 -23.86 26.57
C ASN A 60 18.43 -24.10 27.61
N LEU A 61 17.51 -23.13 27.75
CA LEU A 61 16.38 -23.21 28.67
C LEU A 61 15.29 -24.20 28.22
N GLY A 62 15.48 -24.85 27.06
CA GLY A 62 14.51 -25.78 26.48
C GLY A 62 13.20 -25.08 26.12
N LYS A 63 12.08 -25.77 26.35
CA LYS A 63 10.74 -25.20 26.18
C LYS A 63 10.38 -24.36 27.39
N VAL A 64 10.17 -23.06 27.18
CA VAL A 64 9.74 -22.12 28.23
C VAL A 64 8.24 -21.91 28.12
N LYS A 65 7.51 -22.15 29.21
CA LYS A 65 6.11 -21.73 29.38
C LYS A 65 6.10 -20.55 30.34
N SER A 66 6.00 -19.32 29.81
CA SER A 66 5.89 -18.10 30.60
C SER A 66 4.53 -17.44 30.37
N GLY A 67 4.14 -16.57 31.30
CA GLY A 67 3.02 -15.65 31.06
C GLY A 67 3.39 -14.55 30.06
N GLU A 68 4.62 -14.05 30.18
CA GLU A 68 5.18 -13.00 29.32
C GLU A 68 6.69 -13.22 29.16
N ILE A 69 7.24 -12.87 27.99
CA ILE A 69 8.67 -12.73 27.74
C ILE A 69 8.89 -11.34 27.16
N ILE A 70 9.71 -10.53 27.83
CA ILE A 70 10.11 -9.22 27.35
C ILE A 70 11.62 -9.23 27.16
N ASN A 71 12.08 -8.86 25.97
CA ASN A 71 13.48 -8.59 25.70
C ASN A 71 13.64 -7.12 25.33
N GLU A 72 14.10 -6.32 26.29
CA GLU A 72 14.37 -4.90 26.10
C GLU A 72 15.79 -4.69 25.58
N TYR A 73 15.97 -3.73 24.69
CA TYR A 73 17.28 -3.31 24.23
C TYR A 73 17.38 -1.79 24.19
N ARG A 74 18.60 -1.29 24.37
CA ARG A 74 18.89 0.14 24.33
C ARG A 74 20.29 0.39 23.79
N THR A 75 20.39 1.33 22.86
CA THR A 75 21.62 1.84 22.27
C THR A 75 21.64 3.37 22.40
N SER A 76 22.68 4.03 21.87
CA SER A 76 22.79 5.50 21.93
C SER A 76 21.72 6.24 21.12
N GLY A 77 21.09 5.57 20.14
CA GLY A 77 20.13 6.19 19.22
C GLY A 77 18.82 5.45 19.06
N THR A 78 18.64 4.32 19.75
CA THR A 78 17.48 3.45 19.54
C THR A 78 17.19 2.66 20.80
N TYR A 79 15.92 2.54 21.16
CA TYR A 79 15.48 1.65 22.23
C TYR A 79 14.18 0.95 21.82
N GLY A 80 13.93 -0.21 22.40
CA GLY A 80 12.75 -0.97 22.07
C GLY A 80 12.65 -2.26 22.84
N GLU A 81 11.66 -3.05 22.48
CA GLU A 81 11.37 -4.32 23.11
C GLU A 81 10.80 -5.35 22.13
N ILE A 82 11.04 -6.61 22.42
CA ILE A 82 10.30 -7.75 21.86
C ILE A 82 9.49 -8.33 23.01
N LYS A 83 8.16 -8.29 22.89
CA LYS A 83 7.22 -8.81 23.87
C LYS A 83 6.44 -9.99 23.28
N ILE A 84 6.48 -11.11 23.98
CA ILE A 84 5.69 -12.32 23.70
C ILE A 84 4.78 -12.55 24.90
N GLY A 85 3.47 -12.37 24.72
CA GLY A 85 2.46 -12.55 25.76
C GLY A 85 1.11 -12.86 25.13
N GLU A 86 0.13 -11.97 25.32
CA GLU A 86 -1.19 -12.06 24.64
C GLU A 86 -1.06 -11.99 23.11
N ASN A 87 -0.05 -11.28 22.62
CA ASN A 87 0.35 -11.18 21.21
C ASN A 87 1.89 -11.18 21.12
N ILE A 88 2.41 -11.23 19.90
CA ILE A 88 3.84 -11.02 19.65
C ILE A 88 4.00 -9.61 19.10
N LYS A 89 4.67 -8.74 19.86
CA LYS A 89 4.88 -7.34 19.51
C LYS A 89 6.37 -7.01 19.55
N ILE A 90 6.84 -6.36 18.50
CA ILE A 90 8.14 -5.70 18.46
C ILE A 90 7.86 -4.20 18.42
N THR A 91 8.38 -3.47 19.39
CA THR A 91 8.31 -2.02 19.46
C THR A 91 9.71 -1.45 19.29
N ASN A 92 9.86 -0.45 18.44
CA ASN A 92 11.11 0.27 18.26
C ASN A 92 10.87 1.78 18.37
N HIS A 93 11.86 2.47 18.91
CA HIS A 93 11.91 3.92 19.00
C HIS A 93 13.28 4.40 18.53
N ASN A 94 13.30 5.26 17.52
CA ASN A 94 14.53 5.90 17.09
C ASN A 94 14.66 7.30 17.71
N THR A 95 15.77 7.57 18.39
CA THR A 95 16.10 8.89 18.97
C THR A 95 17.26 9.57 18.23
N ALA A 96 17.85 8.93 17.21
CA ALA A 96 18.98 9.44 16.44
C ALA A 96 18.56 9.96 15.06
N GLY A 97 18.58 11.28 14.90
CA GLY A 97 18.40 11.98 13.63
C GLY A 97 18.49 13.50 13.78
N ALA A 98 18.88 14.22 12.73
CA ALA A 98 18.98 15.69 12.71
C ALA A 98 17.61 16.41 12.86
N ARG A 99 16.52 15.65 12.83
CA ARG A 99 15.15 16.09 13.13
C ARG A 99 14.71 15.31 14.36
N SER A 100 14.29 16.01 15.41
CA SER A 100 13.80 15.48 16.69
C SER A 100 12.45 14.74 16.53
N HIS A 101 12.38 13.80 15.60
CA HIS A 101 11.27 12.90 15.40
C HIS A 101 11.64 11.62 16.13
N ILE A 102 10.84 11.22 17.11
CA ILE A 102 10.95 9.90 17.73
C ILE A 102 9.89 9.02 17.05
N PRO A 103 10.10 8.56 15.80
CA PRO A 103 9.15 7.64 15.21
C PRO A 103 9.17 6.37 16.07
N LYS A 104 7.99 6.03 16.57
CA LYS A 104 7.72 4.70 17.11
C LYS A 104 7.36 3.82 15.91
N GLU A 105 7.95 2.65 15.82
CA GLU A 105 7.55 1.61 14.88
C GLU A 105 7.12 0.36 15.63
N GLU A 106 6.07 -0.29 15.13
CA GLU A 106 5.55 -1.51 15.73
C GLU A 106 5.33 -2.58 14.66
N ILE A 107 5.70 -3.81 15.00
CA ILE A 107 5.31 -5.02 14.28
C ILE A 107 4.54 -5.90 15.25
N MET A 108 3.32 -6.28 14.92
CA MET A 108 2.44 -7.03 15.79
C MET A 108 1.85 -8.25 15.07
N MET A 109 2.00 -9.43 15.65
CA MET A 109 1.20 -10.61 15.31
C MET A 109 0.02 -10.66 16.29
N LEU A 110 -1.17 -10.33 15.78
CA LEU A 110 -2.42 -10.40 16.51
C LEU A 110 -3.09 -11.76 16.30
N PRO A 111 -4.06 -12.15 17.16
CA PRO A 111 -4.84 -13.37 16.95
C PRO A 111 -5.49 -13.46 15.56
N ASN A 112 -5.85 -12.31 14.97
CA ASN A 112 -6.59 -12.22 13.72
C ASN A 112 -5.77 -11.61 12.57
N GLY A 113 -4.44 -11.60 12.67
CA GLY A 113 -3.61 -11.10 11.59
C GLY A 113 -2.24 -10.54 11.99
N PHE A 114 -1.66 -9.81 11.07
CA PHE A 114 -0.37 -9.16 11.19
C PHE A 114 -0.53 -7.65 10.96
N LEU A 115 0.14 -6.84 11.76
CA LEU A 115 0.13 -5.38 11.66
C LEU A 115 1.55 -4.84 11.65
N MET A 116 1.78 -3.78 10.87
CA MET A 116 2.97 -2.94 10.94
C MET A 116 2.55 -1.49 11.00
N ASN A 117 2.99 -0.76 12.00
CA ASN A 117 2.59 0.62 12.23
C ASN A 117 3.81 1.53 12.36
N ALA A 118 3.69 2.75 11.84
CA ALA A 118 4.64 3.84 12.10
C ALA A 118 3.89 5.05 12.64
N TYR A 119 4.45 5.68 13.67
CA TYR A 119 3.85 6.78 14.39
C TYR A 119 4.68 8.05 14.24
N ASP A 120 4.02 9.21 14.36
CA ASP A 120 4.72 10.49 14.41
C ASP A 120 5.28 10.79 15.82
N ALA A 121 5.99 11.90 15.96
CA ALA A 121 6.56 12.34 17.23
C ALA A 121 5.54 12.62 18.36
N ALA A 122 4.24 12.70 18.05
CA ALA A 122 3.16 12.83 19.02
C ALA A 122 2.48 11.48 19.32
N ASP A 123 3.11 10.39 18.92
CA ASP A 123 2.63 9.02 19.04
C ASP A 123 1.31 8.75 18.29
N ARG A 124 1.06 9.49 17.20
CA ARG A 124 -0.12 9.30 16.35
C ARG A 124 0.22 8.42 15.15
N LEU A 125 -0.63 7.44 14.88
CA LEU A 125 -0.48 6.52 13.75
C LEU A 125 -0.44 7.32 12.43
N THR A 126 0.61 7.11 11.64
CA THR A 126 0.83 7.80 10.36
C THR A 126 0.82 6.83 9.19
N TYR A 127 1.33 5.62 9.38
CA TYR A 127 1.24 4.55 8.40
C TYR A 127 0.84 3.25 9.08
N THR A 128 0.02 2.46 8.39
CA THR A 128 -0.32 1.11 8.80
C THR A 128 -0.31 0.16 7.61
N MET A 129 0.14 -1.06 7.86
CA MET A 129 -0.04 -2.21 7.00
C MET A 129 -0.73 -3.29 7.81
N ARG A 130 -1.78 -3.90 7.25
CA ARG A 130 -2.52 -5.00 7.87
C ARG A 130 -2.64 -6.18 6.92
N ILE A 131 -2.48 -7.38 7.46
CA ILE A 131 -2.89 -8.63 6.83
C ILE A 131 -3.83 -9.33 7.81
N SER A 132 -5.07 -9.56 7.42
CA SER A 132 -6.05 -10.39 8.13
C SER A 132 -6.68 -11.41 7.16
N PRO A 133 -7.40 -12.43 7.66
CA PRO A 133 -8.02 -13.44 6.78
C PRO A 133 -8.90 -12.86 5.66
N GLU A 134 -9.52 -11.68 5.87
CA GLU A 134 -10.36 -11.05 4.85
C GLU A 134 -9.68 -9.93 4.05
N VAL A 135 -8.59 -9.32 4.55
CA VAL A 135 -8.05 -8.06 4.01
C VAL A 135 -6.52 -8.02 4.10
N ILE A 136 -5.87 -7.62 3.00
CA ILE A 136 -4.50 -7.11 3.01
C ILE A 136 -4.56 -5.63 2.66
N GLU A 137 -4.12 -4.73 3.54
CA GLU A 137 -4.21 -3.27 3.35
C GLU A 137 -2.91 -2.56 3.71
N PHE A 138 -2.56 -1.52 2.95
CA PHE A 138 -1.61 -0.47 3.34
C PHE A 138 -2.34 0.86 3.38
N GLN A 139 -2.08 1.71 4.36
CA GLN A 139 -2.74 3.02 4.48
C GLN A 139 -1.79 4.08 5.06
N LYS A 140 -1.75 5.26 4.43
CA LYS A 140 -1.24 6.49 5.06
C LYS A 140 -2.38 7.21 5.76
N ILE A 141 -2.27 7.37 7.08
CA ILE A 141 -3.25 8.09 7.90
C ILE A 141 -2.87 9.57 7.94
N ASN A 142 -3.68 10.39 7.28
CA ASN A 142 -3.49 11.83 7.29
C ASN A 142 -4.10 12.42 8.56
N ASN A 143 -3.25 12.92 9.46
CA ASN A 143 -3.67 13.86 10.49
C ASN A 143 -3.77 15.24 9.81
N THR A 144 -4.97 15.82 9.75
CA THR A 144 -5.29 17.08 9.05
C THR A 144 -4.20 18.13 9.26
N GLN A 145 -3.39 18.41 8.23
CA GLN A 145 -2.57 19.61 8.22
C GLN A 145 -3.48 20.77 7.80
N ALA A 146 -3.48 21.86 8.58
CA ALA A 146 -4.26 23.08 8.30
C ALA A 146 -3.91 23.76 6.96
N GLN A 147 -3.02 23.18 6.16
CA GLN A 147 -2.71 23.58 4.79
C GLN A 147 -2.68 22.35 3.88
N GLY A 148 -3.77 22.13 3.14
CA GLY A 148 -3.86 21.29 1.94
C GLY A 148 -3.05 19.99 1.96
N GLY A 149 -3.56 18.95 2.63
CA GLY A 149 -2.88 17.67 2.76
C GLY A 149 -2.80 16.86 1.45
N THR A 150 -1.61 16.32 1.17
CA THR A 150 -1.35 15.28 0.16
C THR A 150 -2.23 14.04 0.40
N GLY A 151 -2.94 13.60 -0.64
CA GLY A 151 -3.90 12.49 -0.61
C GLY A 151 -3.39 11.22 0.08
N SER A 152 -4.29 10.60 0.84
CA SER A 152 -4.11 9.24 1.36
C SER A 152 -4.23 8.26 0.19
N TRP A 153 -3.45 7.18 0.19
CA TRP A 153 -3.67 6.06 -0.72
C TRP A 153 -3.78 4.81 0.13
N SER A 154 -4.70 3.91 -0.22
CA SER A 154 -4.75 2.56 0.34
C SER A 154 -4.68 1.50 -0.75
N LEU A 155 -3.95 0.42 -0.48
CA LEU A 155 -3.85 -0.73 -1.38
C LEU A 155 -4.43 -1.93 -0.66
N GLY A 156 -5.64 -2.34 -1.04
CA GLY A 156 -6.45 -3.36 -0.38
C GLY A 156 -6.74 -4.58 -1.26
N TYR A 157 -6.47 -5.81 -0.82
CA TYR A 157 -7.05 -7.03 -1.41
C TYR A 157 -8.09 -7.61 -0.46
N SER A 158 -9.32 -7.86 -0.95
CA SER A 158 -10.35 -8.61 -0.21
C SER A 158 -10.91 -9.73 -1.08
N ASN A 159 -11.41 -10.80 -0.45
CA ASN A 159 -11.88 -12.04 -1.10
C ASN A 159 -13.09 -11.88 -2.05
N SER A 160 -13.49 -10.64 -2.38
CA SER A 160 -14.54 -10.35 -3.36
C SER A 160 -14.07 -9.46 -4.51
N TYR A 161 -13.01 -8.66 -4.35
CA TYR A 161 -12.46 -7.80 -5.41
C TYR A 161 -10.99 -7.42 -5.13
N SER A 162 -10.13 -7.45 -6.17
CA SER A 162 -8.83 -6.78 -6.15
C SER A 162 -9.02 -5.29 -6.43
N LEU A 163 -9.15 -4.45 -5.41
CA LEU A 163 -9.34 -3.00 -5.57
C LEU A 163 -8.03 -2.26 -5.25
N LEU A 164 -7.36 -1.74 -6.27
CA LEU A 164 -6.42 -0.64 -6.10
C LEU A 164 -7.24 0.64 -5.83
N SER A 165 -7.60 0.88 -4.57
CA SER A 165 -8.31 2.09 -4.13
C SER A 165 -7.30 3.22 -3.89
N ILE A 166 -6.73 3.76 -4.97
CA ILE A 166 -6.04 5.04 -4.87
C ILE A 166 -7.14 6.07 -4.61
N ASP A 167 -7.18 6.69 -3.42
CA ASP A 167 -7.99 7.88 -3.16
C ASP A 167 -7.35 9.11 -3.84
N ALA A 168 -7.19 8.98 -5.15
CA ALA A 168 -7.14 10.04 -6.12
C ALA A 168 -8.41 9.87 -6.99
N VAL A 169 -9.55 9.86 -6.30
CA VAL A 169 -10.91 9.94 -6.85
C VAL A 169 -11.32 8.78 -7.75
N LEU A 170 -12.53 8.26 -7.53
CA LEU A 170 -13.33 7.56 -8.53
C LEU A 170 -13.73 8.52 -9.68
N GLN A 171 -12.82 9.39 -10.12
CA GLN A 171 -13.01 10.29 -11.24
C GLN A 171 -12.63 9.47 -12.46
N LYS A 172 -13.64 9.24 -13.30
CA LYS A 172 -13.45 9.09 -14.73
C LYS A 172 -12.49 10.19 -15.20
N THR A 173 -11.19 9.90 -15.24
CA THR A 173 -10.16 10.88 -15.63
C THR A 173 -10.55 11.42 -16.98
N ARG A 174 -10.96 12.69 -17.01
CA ARG A 174 -11.42 13.33 -18.23
C ARG A 174 -10.22 14.02 -18.85
N LEU A 175 -9.75 13.44 -19.93
CA LEU A 175 -8.70 14.03 -20.74
C LEU A 175 -9.35 14.85 -21.86
N GLN A 176 -8.91 16.09 -22.00
CA GLN A 176 -9.33 16.95 -23.10
C GLN A 176 -8.15 17.29 -24.00
N ALA A 177 -8.37 17.22 -25.32
CA ALA A 177 -7.50 17.78 -26.35
C ALA A 177 -8.26 18.80 -27.17
N THR A 178 -7.61 19.88 -27.60
CA THR A 178 -8.16 20.78 -28.63
C THR A 178 -7.26 20.73 -29.85
N SER A 179 -7.85 20.41 -30.99
CA SER A 179 -7.16 20.30 -32.27
C SER A 179 -8.07 20.81 -33.39
N SER A 180 -7.55 20.83 -34.61
CA SER A 180 -8.31 21.15 -35.81
C SER A 180 -8.66 19.89 -36.59
N LEU A 181 -9.84 19.90 -37.21
CA LEU A 181 -10.19 19.05 -38.35
C LEU A 181 -9.81 19.76 -39.65
N MET A 182 -10.27 19.24 -40.79
CA MET A 182 -10.08 19.82 -42.13
C MET A 182 -10.37 21.33 -42.19
N TRP A 183 -9.54 22.06 -42.96
CA TRP A 183 -9.58 23.53 -43.11
C TRP A 183 -9.54 24.33 -41.79
N GLY A 184 -8.94 23.75 -40.74
CA GLY A 184 -8.80 24.44 -39.46
C GLY A 184 -10.10 24.56 -38.67
N ILE A 185 -11.10 23.71 -38.93
CA ILE A 185 -12.33 23.63 -38.11
C ILE A 185 -11.92 23.21 -36.70
N GLY A 186 -12.19 24.04 -35.69
CA GLY A 186 -11.85 23.72 -34.31
C GLY A 186 -12.66 22.56 -33.77
N ALA A 187 -12.01 21.63 -33.06
CA ALA A 187 -12.65 20.49 -32.41
C ALA A 187 -12.06 20.24 -31.02
N THR A 188 -12.94 19.88 -30.09
CA THR A 188 -12.57 19.46 -28.74
C THR A 188 -12.84 17.97 -28.61
N PHE A 189 -11.79 17.23 -28.27
CA PHE A 189 -11.83 15.79 -28.02
C PHE A 189 -11.84 15.58 -26.51
N VAL A 190 -12.84 14.87 -26.01
CA VAL A 190 -12.98 14.55 -24.58
C VAL A 190 -12.97 13.04 -24.45
N ARG A 191 -11.99 12.49 -23.74
CA ARG A 191 -11.89 11.06 -23.44
C ARG A 191 -12.17 10.80 -21.98
N ILE A 192 -13.04 9.83 -21.73
CA ILE A 192 -13.38 9.30 -20.42
C ILE A 192 -13.31 7.77 -20.50
N GLY A 193 -12.27 7.16 -19.94
CA GLY A 193 -12.00 5.73 -20.10
C GLY A 193 -11.83 5.37 -21.59
N ASN A 194 -12.66 4.46 -22.09
CA ASN A 194 -12.65 4.03 -23.50
C ASN A 194 -13.68 4.78 -24.36
N LEU A 195 -14.36 5.80 -23.83
CA LEU A 195 -15.33 6.61 -24.56
C LEU A 195 -14.71 7.95 -24.93
N VAL A 196 -14.78 8.31 -26.21
CA VAL A 196 -14.32 9.60 -26.74
C VAL A 196 -15.52 10.34 -27.32
N THR A 197 -15.67 11.61 -26.98
CA THR A 197 -16.62 12.53 -27.59
C THR A 197 -15.85 13.64 -28.28
N ILE A 198 -16.13 13.88 -29.56
CA ILE A 198 -15.63 15.03 -30.30
C ILE A 198 -16.78 16.01 -30.45
N SER A 199 -16.54 17.27 -30.08
CA SER A 199 -17.47 18.38 -30.33
C SER A 199 -16.78 19.46 -31.14
N VAL A 200 -17.42 19.88 -32.22
CA VAL A 200 -16.93 20.95 -33.10
C VAL A 200 -17.17 22.29 -32.44
N THR A 201 -16.14 23.13 -32.40
CA THR A 201 -16.25 24.51 -31.96
C THR A 201 -17.00 25.30 -33.02
N ARG A 202 -18.10 25.94 -32.62
CA ARG A 202 -18.91 26.79 -33.50
C ARG A 202 -18.07 27.98 -33.97
N ASP A 203 -17.65 27.95 -35.22
CA ASP A 203 -16.84 29.00 -35.87
C ASP A 203 -17.17 29.08 -37.37
N ILE A 204 -16.93 30.23 -37.99
CA ILE A 204 -17.07 30.41 -39.43
C ILE A 204 -15.82 29.87 -40.10
N LYS A 205 -15.97 28.83 -40.92
CA LYS A 205 -14.88 28.28 -41.74
C LYS A 205 -15.30 28.14 -43.19
N ASN A 206 -14.37 28.51 -44.07
CA ASN A 206 -14.53 28.32 -45.50
C ASN A 206 -14.01 26.93 -45.86
N ILE A 207 -14.92 26.06 -46.33
CA ILE A 207 -14.55 24.81 -46.97
C ILE A 207 -14.45 25.09 -48.46
N ALA A 208 -13.26 24.96 -49.04
CA ALA A 208 -13.01 25.35 -50.42
C ALA A 208 -13.46 24.29 -51.44
N ASP A 209 -13.52 23.01 -51.03
CA ASP A 209 -13.63 21.89 -51.95
C ASP A 209 -14.91 21.08 -51.77
N VAL A 210 -15.54 20.72 -52.90
CA VAL A 210 -16.57 19.68 -52.97
C VAL A 210 -15.86 18.41 -53.41
N ALA A 211 -15.80 17.42 -52.53
CA ALA A 211 -15.06 16.20 -52.76
C ALA A 211 -15.70 15.02 -52.04
N GLU A 212 -15.51 13.83 -52.59
CA GLU A 212 -15.90 12.57 -51.98
C GLU A 212 -14.65 11.87 -51.45
N ASN A 213 -14.70 11.47 -50.18
CA ASN A 213 -13.66 10.71 -49.49
C ASN A 213 -12.22 11.27 -49.67
N ALA A 214 -12.08 12.59 -49.70
CA ALA A 214 -10.78 13.25 -49.80
C ALA A 214 -10.07 13.25 -48.44
N ARG A 215 -8.73 13.22 -48.46
CA ARG A 215 -7.91 13.11 -47.26
C ARG A 215 -7.56 14.49 -46.69
N ALA A 216 -7.81 14.69 -45.40
CA ALA A 216 -7.39 15.88 -44.68
C ALA A 216 -5.89 15.81 -44.31
N ARG A 217 -5.27 16.97 -44.09
CA ARG A 217 -3.89 17.06 -43.59
C ARG A 217 -3.84 16.78 -42.08
N GLU A 218 -4.89 17.19 -41.38
CA GLU A 218 -5.06 17.02 -39.96
C GLU A 218 -5.28 15.53 -39.61
N ARG A 219 -4.85 15.16 -38.41
CA ARG A 219 -4.97 13.79 -37.89
C ARG A 219 -5.63 13.82 -36.53
N ILE A 220 -6.25 12.70 -36.17
CA ILE A 220 -6.78 12.47 -34.84
C ILE A 220 -5.59 12.42 -33.87
N PRO A 221 -5.60 13.17 -32.74
CA PRO A 221 -4.54 13.08 -31.75
C PRO A 221 -4.38 11.66 -31.20
N ASP A 222 -3.15 11.25 -30.93
CA ASP A 222 -2.86 9.96 -30.29
C ASP A 222 -3.57 9.86 -28.93
N GLY A 223 -4.17 8.70 -28.65
CA GLY A 223 -5.00 8.51 -27.47
C GLY A 223 -6.48 8.78 -27.70
N PHE A 224 -6.88 9.20 -28.92
CA PHE A 224 -8.27 9.47 -29.28
C PHE A 224 -8.72 8.72 -30.55
N LYS A 225 -7.91 7.85 -31.14
CA LYS A 225 -8.26 7.15 -32.39
C LYS A 225 -9.38 6.12 -32.14
N PRO A 226 -10.40 6.03 -33.02
CA PRO A 226 -11.51 5.11 -32.82
C PRO A 226 -11.10 3.65 -33.06
N ILE A 227 -11.85 2.69 -32.50
CA ILE A 227 -11.61 1.25 -32.73
C ILE A 227 -11.93 0.80 -34.17
N SER A 228 -12.92 1.45 -34.80
CA SER A 228 -13.36 1.23 -36.17
C SER A 228 -13.69 2.58 -36.81
N GLN A 229 -13.87 2.65 -38.13
CA GLN A 229 -14.23 3.92 -38.78
C GLN A 229 -15.51 4.50 -38.16
N VAL A 230 -15.48 5.81 -37.88
CA VAL A 230 -16.60 6.56 -37.29
C VAL A 230 -16.91 7.78 -38.15
N HIS A 231 -18.20 8.15 -38.25
CA HIS A 231 -18.65 9.30 -39.00
C HIS A 231 -19.09 10.43 -38.09
N LEU A 232 -18.41 11.57 -38.16
CA LEU A 232 -18.86 12.84 -37.61
C LEU A 232 -19.55 13.63 -38.71
N ILE A 233 -20.85 13.89 -38.56
CA ILE A 233 -21.60 14.70 -39.51
C ILE A 233 -21.53 16.17 -39.09
N LEU A 234 -21.00 17.00 -39.99
CA LEU A 234 -20.99 18.44 -39.87
C LEU A 234 -22.17 19.02 -40.64
N VAL A 235 -22.89 19.92 -39.98
CA VAL A 235 -23.98 20.69 -40.56
C VAL A 235 -23.53 22.14 -40.68
N GLY A 236 -23.62 22.68 -41.89
CA GLY A 236 -23.20 24.03 -42.23
C GLY A 236 -24.40 24.97 -42.30
N ASN A 237 -24.36 26.02 -41.49
CA ASN A 237 -25.37 27.09 -41.53
C ASN A 237 -24.85 28.27 -42.34
N ASP A 238 -25.72 28.80 -43.20
CA ASP A 238 -25.57 30.10 -43.86
C ASP A 238 -26.78 30.97 -43.48
N HIS A 239 -26.53 32.10 -42.81
CA HIS A 239 -27.57 32.95 -42.23
C HIS A 239 -28.60 32.14 -41.38
N ALA A 240 -29.84 32.04 -41.86
CA ALA A 240 -30.94 31.36 -41.19
C ALA A 240 -31.26 29.98 -41.79
N THR A 241 -30.47 29.50 -42.74
CA THR A 241 -30.70 28.22 -43.41
C THR A 241 -29.55 27.24 -43.16
N ILE A 242 -29.88 25.95 -43.24
CA ILE A 242 -28.92 24.86 -43.32
C ILE A 242 -28.87 24.46 -44.78
N ASP A 243 -27.72 24.63 -45.42
CA ASP A 243 -27.57 24.40 -46.87
C ASP A 243 -26.36 23.53 -47.24
N ALA A 244 -25.60 23.05 -46.26
CA ALA A 244 -24.45 22.18 -46.48
C ALA A 244 -24.30 21.09 -45.43
N THR A 245 -23.70 19.99 -45.86
CA THR A 245 -23.31 18.87 -45.01
C THR A 245 -21.92 18.37 -45.38
N CYS A 246 -21.14 18.02 -44.37
CA CYS A 246 -19.85 17.36 -44.56
C CYS A 246 -19.78 16.15 -43.63
N ILE A 247 -19.49 14.98 -44.20
CA ILE A 247 -19.24 13.75 -43.43
C ILE A 247 -17.74 13.66 -43.22
N VAL A 248 -17.33 13.62 -41.96
CA VAL A 248 -15.95 13.41 -41.55
C VAL A 248 -15.77 11.95 -41.17
N HIS A 249 -14.92 11.25 -41.90
CA HIS A 249 -14.54 9.87 -41.67
C HIS A 249 -13.31 9.84 -40.77
N LEU A 250 -13.49 9.37 -39.54
CA LEU A 250 -12.46 9.21 -38.53
C LEU A 250 -11.95 7.77 -38.59
N GLU A 251 -10.73 7.57 -39.09
CA GLU A 251 -10.17 6.25 -39.30
C GLU A 251 -9.42 5.73 -38.06
N PRO A 252 -9.36 4.40 -37.85
CA PRO A 252 -8.62 3.80 -36.72
C PRO A 252 -7.12 4.10 -36.74
N ASP A 253 -6.53 4.37 -37.91
CA ASP A 253 -5.13 4.76 -38.04
C ASP A 253 -4.89 6.24 -37.67
N GLY A 254 -5.94 6.99 -37.31
CA GLY A 254 -5.89 8.42 -37.01
C GLY A 254 -5.90 9.34 -38.24
N THR A 255 -6.04 8.79 -39.44
CA THR A 255 -6.31 9.58 -40.64
C THR A 255 -7.73 10.15 -40.59
N ILE A 256 -7.91 11.33 -41.17
CA ILE A 256 -9.22 11.95 -41.34
C ILE A 256 -9.50 12.07 -42.83
N ASN A 257 -10.58 11.46 -43.29
CA ASN A 257 -11.11 11.68 -44.64
C ASN A 257 -12.43 12.45 -44.54
N TYR A 258 -12.89 13.05 -45.64
CA TYR A 258 -14.12 13.80 -45.66
C TYR A 258 -14.87 13.67 -46.99
N THR A 259 -16.19 13.77 -46.90
CA THR A 259 -17.09 13.93 -48.05
C THR A 259 -17.88 15.20 -47.83
N ASN A 260 -17.71 16.19 -48.69
CA ASN A 260 -18.34 17.50 -48.57
C ASN A 260 -19.17 17.82 -49.82
N ASN A 261 -20.39 18.33 -49.63
CA ASN A 261 -21.30 18.62 -50.73
C ASN A 261 -21.32 20.09 -51.19
N LYS A 262 -20.66 21.01 -50.47
CA LYS A 262 -20.80 22.44 -50.72
C LYS A 262 -19.58 23.26 -50.31
N SER A 263 -19.08 24.12 -51.18
CA SER A 263 -17.99 25.06 -50.87
C SER A 263 -18.50 26.41 -50.34
N GLY A 264 -17.65 27.14 -49.62
CA GLY A 264 -17.91 28.48 -49.08
C GLY A 264 -17.91 28.57 -47.56
N SER A 265 -18.05 29.79 -47.04
CA SER A 265 -18.03 30.11 -45.60
C SER A 265 -19.34 29.74 -44.94
N ARG A 266 -19.28 28.86 -43.93
CA ARG A 266 -20.43 28.45 -43.12
C ARG A 266 -20.06 28.35 -41.65
N VAL A 267 -21.05 28.44 -40.79
CA VAL A 267 -20.90 28.08 -39.38
C VAL A 267 -21.11 26.58 -39.26
N TRP A 268 -20.03 25.86 -38.91
CA TRP A 268 -20.06 24.41 -38.82
C TRP A 268 -20.34 23.94 -37.40
N THR A 269 -21.18 22.91 -37.29
CA THR A 269 -21.49 22.26 -36.01
C THR A 269 -21.58 20.76 -36.18
N GLY A 270 -21.22 20.02 -35.14
CA GLY A 270 -21.28 18.56 -35.12
C GLY A 270 -20.78 18.01 -33.78
N THR A 271 -21.25 16.83 -33.41
CA THR A 271 -20.74 16.07 -32.27
C THR A 271 -20.85 14.58 -32.57
N VAL A 272 -19.83 13.82 -32.18
CA VAL A 272 -19.84 12.35 -32.29
C VAL A 272 -19.25 11.74 -31.02
N THR A 273 -19.76 10.58 -30.63
CA THR A 273 -19.21 9.78 -29.53
C THR A 273 -18.89 8.38 -30.05
N TYR A 274 -17.72 7.87 -29.70
CA TYR A 274 -17.25 6.55 -30.12
C TYR A 274 -16.33 5.90 -29.08
N THR A 275 -16.02 4.63 -29.29
CA THR A 275 -15.10 3.87 -28.45
C THR A 275 -13.68 3.85 -29.02
N THR A 276 -12.70 3.92 -28.14
CA THR A 276 -11.26 3.84 -28.45
C THR A 276 -10.62 2.70 -27.69
N VAL A 277 -9.60 2.10 -28.31
CA VAL A 277 -8.67 1.15 -27.67
C VAL A 277 -7.24 1.69 -27.63
N ASP A 278 -7.03 2.96 -28.01
CA ASP A 278 -5.73 3.59 -27.88
C ASP A 278 -5.32 3.61 -26.40
N ASP A 279 -4.03 3.47 -26.15
CA ASP A 279 -3.46 3.71 -24.84
C ASP A 279 -3.83 5.11 -24.34
N PHE A 280 -4.01 5.25 -23.02
CA PHE A 280 -4.31 6.56 -22.44
C PHE A 280 -3.06 7.44 -22.55
N PRO A 281 -3.11 8.57 -23.27
CA PRO A 281 -1.91 9.33 -23.58
C PRO A 281 -1.47 10.16 -22.37
N ILE A 282 -0.17 10.46 -22.30
CA ILE A 282 0.37 11.42 -21.33
C ILE A 282 -0.08 12.83 -21.74
N VAL A 283 -0.62 13.61 -20.81
CA VAL A 283 -1.21 14.96 -21.05
C VAL A 283 -0.29 15.87 -21.85
N GLY A 284 1.01 15.88 -21.56
CA GLY A 284 2.00 16.71 -22.25
C GLY A 284 2.20 16.37 -23.73
N ASN A 285 1.77 15.18 -24.17
CA ASN A 285 1.88 14.73 -25.56
C ASN A 285 0.59 15.02 -26.36
N VAL A 286 -0.45 15.55 -25.70
CA VAL A 286 -1.76 15.81 -26.30
C VAL A 286 -1.85 17.30 -26.68
N PRO A 287 -2.35 17.66 -27.88
CA PRO A 287 -2.51 19.05 -28.30
C PRO A 287 -3.37 19.85 -27.32
N ASN A 288 -2.75 20.85 -26.68
CA ASN A 288 -3.35 21.66 -25.60
C ASN A 288 -3.99 20.79 -24.50
N GLY A 289 -3.38 19.64 -24.20
CA GLY A 289 -3.90 18.64 -23.29
C GLY A 289 -4.20 19.18 -21.89
N LYS A 290 -5.39 18.84 -21.36
CA LYS A 290 -5.78 19.16 -19.98
C LYS A 290 -6.41 17.94 -19.32
N LEU A 291 -5.99 17.64 -18.09
CA LEU A 291 -6.75 16.78 -17.18
C LEU A 291 -7.75 17.65 -16.45
N ILE A 292 -9.00 17.20 -16.41
CA ILE A 292 -10.10 17.94 -15.81
C ILE A 292 -10.98 17.00 -14.98
#